data_AF-A0A2W5XMG1-F1
#
_entry.id   AF-A0A2W5XMG1-F1
#
_cell.length_a   1.000
_cell.length_b   1.000
_cell.length_c   1.000
_cell.angle_alpha   90.00
_cell.angle_beta   90.00
_cell.angle_gamma   90.00
#
_symmetry.space_group_name_H-M   'P 1'
#
loop_
_entity.id
_entity.type
_entity.pdbx_description
1 polymer ?
#
loop_
_entity_poly.entity_id
_entity_poly.type
_entity_poly.pdbx_seq_one_letter_code
_entity_poly.pdbx_strand_id
1 'polypeptide(L)'
;MLQQTQVNRVIPKYERFLARFPTVHVLASARLRDVVRAWIGLGYNSRGLRLWRCAKIIAQRHGGVVPDDVEQLRALPGIGTYTACAIASFAYGKPHPAIDTNVRRVLSRVLFGRDSVSAAVLRRAAARVFPARAARRWCQALMDVAALHCRSSPRCEGCPALMTCRFAPKVARALPRRPSGSAAPRKAAFAGSPRFFRGRIIRILSGVGSMPVARLLSEAKDGSPKAEGARIASLVDDLRREGLLRIDRRRRRVWLP
;
A
#
# COMPACT_ATOMS: atom_id res chain seq x y z
N MET A 1 -4.10 0.25 3.89
CA MET A 1 -2.83 0.15 4.65
C MET A 1 -1.88 -0.92 4.11
N LEU A 2 -2.38 -2.12 3.78
CA LEU A 2 -1.59 -3.31 3.37
C LEU A 2 -0.79 -3.22 2.06
N GLN A 3 -1.00 -2.21 1.21
CA GLN A 3 -0.32 -2.10 -0.10
C GLN A 3 1.22 -2.22 -0.05
N GLN A 4 1.85 -1.77 1.03
CA GLN A 4 3.32 -1.75 1.17
C GLN A 4 3.79 -2.01 2.61
N THR A 5 2.91 -2.56 3.44
CA THR A 5 3.15 -2.75 4.87
C THR A 5 2.68 -4.14 5.24
N GLN A 6 3.53 -4.92 5.92
CA GLN A 6 3.22 -6.28 6.33
C GLN A 6 2.04 -6.31 7.30
N VAL A 7 1.25 -7.40 7.25
CA VAL A 7 0.02 -7.58 8.02
C VAL A 7 0.22 -7.34 9.51
N ASN A 8 1.22 -7.99 10.12
CA ASN A 8 1.55 -7.84 11.55
C ASN A 8 1.83 -6.40 11.98
N ARG A 9 2.40 -5.56 11.09
CA ARG A 9 2.63 -4.13 11.36
C ARG A 9 1.37 -3.29 11.16
N VAL A 10 0.44 -3.75 10.32
CA VAL A 10 -0.80 -3.04 10.02
C VAL A 10 -1.84 -3.25 11.10
N ILE A 11 -2.02 -4.47 11.63
CA ILE A 11 -3.08 -4.80 12.62
C ILE A 11 -3.22 -3.75 13.73
N PRO A 12 -2.19 -3.50 14.57
CA PRO A 12 -2.34 -2.57 15.69
C PRO A 12 -2.56 -1.11 15.23
N LYS A 13 -2.10 -0.75 14.02
CA LYS A 13 -2.31 0.58 13.44
C LYS A 13 -3.72 0.73 12.88
N TYR A 14 -4.27 -0.33 12.29
CA TYR A 14 -5.62 -0.36 11.74
C TYR A 14 -6.66 -0.22 12.85
N GLU A 15 -6.52 -0.98 13.93
CA GLU A 15 -7.42 -0.91 15.10
C GLU A 15 -7.46 0.50 15.70
N ARG A 16 -6.29 1.07 16.00
CA ARG A 16 -6.20 2.45 16.52
C ARG A 16 -6.73 3.49 15.54
N PHE A 17 -6.55 3.28 14.25
CA PHE A 17 -7.04 4.22 13.24
C PHE A 17 -8.57 4.19 13.16
N LEU A 18 -9.19 3.01 13.20
CA LEU A 18 -10.65 2.87 13.24
C LEU A 18 -11.26 3.38 14.54
N ALA A 19 -10.63 3.11 15.69
CA ALA A 19 -11.09 3.65 16.97
C ALA A 19 -11.10 5.19 16.96
N ARG A 20 -10.12 5.82 16.31
CA ARG A 20 -10.02 7.28 16.21
C ARG A 20 -10.89 7.89 15.11
N PHE A 21 -11.07 7.17 13.99
CA PHE A 21 -11.82 7.63 12.82
C PHE A 21 -12.84 6.56 12.41
N PRO A 22 -13.90 6.35 13.21
CA PRO A 22 -14.82 5.23 13.03
C PRO A 22 -15.70 5.36 11.78
N THR A 23 -15.92 6.58 11.28
CA THR A 23 -16.74 6.83 10.09
C THR A 23 -16.00 7.69 9.07
N VAL A 24 -16.46 7.63 7.82
CA VAL A 24 -15.96 8.49 6.75
C VAL A 24 -16.12 9.97 7.11
N HIS A 25 -17.23 10.36 7.72
CA HIS A 25 -17.46 11.74 8.15
C HIS A 25 -16.47 12.20 9.22
N VAL A 26 -16.17 11.35 10.21
CA VAL A 26 -15.16 11.67 11.24
C VAL A 26 -13.78 11.83 10.60
N LEU A 27 -13.40 10.94 9.69
CA LEU A 27 -12.14 11.04 8.97
C LEU A 27 -12.06 12.30 8.07
N ALA A 28 -13.15 12.62 7.37
CA ALA A 28 -13.25 13.78 6.48
C ALA A 28 -13.13 15.11 7.23
N SER A 29 -13.69 15.17 8.44
CA SER A 29 -13.70 16.35 9.31
C SER A 29 -12.41 16.51 10.13
N ALA A 30 -11.61 15.45 10.26
CA ALA A 30 -10.34 15.50 10.96
C ALA A 30 -9.33 16.45 10.30
N ARG A 31 -8.48 17.08 11.11
CA ARG A 31 -7.33 17.86 10.62
C ARG A 31 -6.32 16.90 10.00
N LEU A 32 -5.70 17.31 8.90
CA LEU A 32 -4.76 16.45 8.16
C LEU A 32 -3.58 16.02 9.06
N ARG A 33 -3.07 16.91 9.92
CA ARG A 33 -2.04 16.58 10.92
C ARG A 33 -2.40 15.38 11.80
N ASP A 34 -3.66 15.22 12.18
CA ASP A 34 -4.12 14.14 13.06
C ASP A 34 -4.17 12.81 12.31
N VAL A 35 -4.57 12.84 11.04
CA VAL A 35 -4.53 11.67 10.15
C VAL A 35 -3.09 11.26 9.84
N VAL A 36 -2.22 12.23 9.53
CA VAL A 36 -0.80 11.98 9.28
C VAL A 36 -0.12 11.40 10.52
N ARG A 37 -0.41 11.92 11.72
CA ARG A 37 0.04 11.35 13.01
C ARG A 37 -0.37 9.90 13.16
N ALA A 38 -1.65 9.58 12.95
CA ALA A 38 -2.16 8.22 13.04
C ALA A 38 -1.50 7.28 12.01
N TRP A 39 -1.06 7.82 10.87
CA TRP A 39 -0.40 7.08 9.79
C TRP A 39 1.10 6.81 10.01
N ILE A 40 1.75 7.47 10.97
CA ILE A 40 3.19 7.31 11.22
C ILE A 40 3.55 5.83 11.45
N GLY A 41 4.58 5.37 10.75
CA GLY A 41 5.07 3.98 10.84
C GLY A 41 4.46 3.04 9.81
N LEU A 42 3.40 3.43 9.10
CA LEU A 42 2.86 2.64 7.98
C LEU A 42 3.65 2.83 6.68
N GLY A 43 4.56 3.83 6.62
CA GLY A 43 5.31 4.18 5.42
C GLY A 43 4.47 5.00 4.42
N TYR A 44 5.15 5.77 3.55
CA TYR A 44 4.54 6.65 2.55
C TYR A 44 3.33 7.45 3.06
N ASN A 45 3.61 8.57 3.74
CA ASN A 45 2.59 9.44 4.33
C ASN A 45 1.60 10.01 3.29
N SER A 46 2.00 10.08 2.02
CA SER A 46 1.12 10.48 0.92
C SER A 46 -0.10 9.57 0.77
N ARG A 47 -0.01 8.29 1.19
CA ARG A 47 -1.17 7.39 1.23
C ARG A 47 -2.20 7.80 2.29
N GLY A 48 -1.75 8.24 3.46
CA GLY A 48 -2.63 8.78 4.51
C GLY A 48 -3.31 10.07 4.05
N LEU A 49 -2.57 10.97 3.41
CA LEU A 49 -3.12 12.17 2.78
C LEU A 49 -4.17 11.86 1.71
N ARG A 50 -3.89 10.91 0.82
CA ARG A 50 -4.85 10.48 -0.22
C ARG A 50 -6.10 9.87 0.39
N LEU A 51 -5.96 9.02 1.41
CA LEU A 51 -7.09 8.45 2.14
C LEU A 51 -7.96 9.55 2.77
N TRP A 52 -7.35 10.56 3.40
CA TRP A 52 -8.08 11.71 3.93
C TRP A 52 -8.82 12.48 2.83
N ARG A 53 -8.16 12.75 1.69
CA ARG A 53 -8.81 13.38 0.53
C ARG A 53 -9.98 12.55 -0.02
N CYS A 54 -9.84 11.22 -0.10
CA CYS A 54 -10.94 10.32 -0.46
C CYS A 54 -12.10 10.48 0.51
N ALA A 55 -11.84 10.44 1.82
CA ALA A 55 -12.89 10.57 2.83
C ALA A 55 -13.66 11.89 2.67
N LYS A 56 -12.98 13.01 2.38
CA LYS A 56 -13.64 14.28 2.09
C LYS A 56 -14.55 14.22 0.88
N ILE A 57 -14.06 13.64 -0.23
CA ILE A 57 -14.86 13.50 -1.46
C ILE A 57 -16.07 12.61 -1.21
N ILE A 58 -15.90 11.48 -0.51
CA ILE A 58 -16.99 10.55 -0.17
C ILE A 58 -18.02 11.22 0.73
N ALA A 59 -17.59 11.96 1.76
CA ALA A 59 -18.49 12.70 2.63
C ALA A 59 -19.31 13.76 1.86
N GLN A 60 -18.66 14.49 0.93
CA GLN A 60 -19.29 15.59 0.20
C GLN A 60 -20.17 15.14 -0.96
N ARG A 61 -19.75 14.14 -1.74
CA ARG A 61 -20.38 13.75 -3.00
C ARG A 61 -21.20 12.46 -2.91
N HIS A 62 -20.96 11.65 -1.88
CA HIS A 62 -21.58 10.33 -1.72
C HIS A 62 -22.24 10.17 -0.35
N GLY A 63 -22.49 11.27 0.38
CA GLY A 63 -23.17 11.24 1.69
C GLY A 63 -22.47 10.39 2.74
N GLY A 64 -21.14 10.25 2.66
CA GLY A 64 -20.35 9.41 3.57
C GLY A 64 -20.38 7.91 3.25
N VAL A 65 -21.12 7.48 2.24
CA VAL A 65 -21.17 6.10 1.77
C VAL A 65 -20.11 5.88 0.70
N VAL A 66 -19.22 4.91 0.91
CA VAL A 66 -18.21 4.55 -0.09
C VAL A 66 -18.93 4.00 -1.34
N PRO A 67 -18.68 4.50 -2.56
CA PRO A 67 -19.35 3.98 -3.74
C PRO A 67 -19.01 2.50 -4.00
N ASP A 68 -19.96 1.75 -4.55
CA ASP A 68 -19.80 0.33 -4.89
C ASP A 68 -19.43 0.09 -6.36
N ASP A 69 -19.52 1.13 -7.20
CA ASP A 69 -19.11 1.13 -8.60
C ASP A 69 -17.59 1.31 -8.76
N VAL A 70 -16.99 0.52 -9.66
CA VAL A 70 -15.54 0.51 -9.88
C VAL A 70 -15.02 1.81 -10.48
N GLU A 71 -15.76 2.44 -11.40
CA GLU A 71 -15.30 3.66 -12.05
C GLU A 71 -15.41 4.87 -11.10
N GLN A 72 -16.48 4.95 -10.31
CA GLN A 72 -16.60 5.92 -9.21
C GLN A 72 -15.48 5.75 -8.18
N LEU A 73 -15.18 4.51 -7.79
CA LEU A 73 -14.07 4.21 -6.88
C LEU A 73 -12.72 4.66 -7.48
N ARG A 74 -12.46 4.40 -8.76
CA ARG A 74 -11.22 4.79 -9.45
C ARG A 74 -11.05 6.30 -9.59
N ALA A 75 -12.13 7.07 -9.60
CA ALA A 75 -12.08 8.52 -9.58
C ALA A 75 -11.56 9.08 -8.23
N LEU A 76 -11.55 8.28 -7.16
CA LEU A 76 -11.08 8.70 -5.85
C LEU A 76 -9.53 8.75 -5.77
N PRO A 77 -8.94 9.74 -5.06
CA PRO A 77 -7.50 9.91 -4.92
C PRO A 77 -6.74 8.66 -4.45
N GLY A 78 -5.89 8.09 -5.30
CA GLY A 78 -5.04 6.96 -4.92
C GLY A 78 -5.74 5.60 -4.90
N ILE A 79 -6.97 5.51 -5.40
CA ILE A 79 -7.64 4.25 -5.69
C ILE A 79 -7.31 3.85 -7.14
N GLY A 80 -6.44 2.85 -7.30
CA GLY A 80 -6.20 2.21 -8.60
C GLY A 80 -7.17 1.05 -8.85
N THR A 81 -7.11 0.45 -10.05
CA THR A 81 -7.99 -0.66 -10.47
C THR A 81 -8.07 -1.79 -9.46
N TYR A 82 -6.93 -2.25 -8.92
CA TYR A 82 -6.93 -3.30 -7.90
C TYR A 82 -7.74 -2.90 -6.65
N THR A 83 -7.48 -1.71 -6.10
CA THR A 83 -8.15 -1.26 -4.88
C THR A 83 -9.65 -1.05 -5.11
N ALA A 84 -10.06 -0.54 -6.27
CA ALA A 84 -11.46 -0.41 -6.64
C ALA A 84 -12.15 -1.77 -6.70
N CYS A 85 -11.60 -2.74 -7.43
CA CYS A 85 -12.14 -4.10 -7.48
C CYS A 85 -12.15 -4.77 -6.11
N ALA A 86 -11.14 -4.52 -5.27
CA ALA A 86 -11.08 -5.06 -3.91
C ALA A 86 -12.21 -4.50 -3.04
N ILE A 87 -12.49 -3.20 -3.10
CA ILE A 87 -13.62 -2.61 -2.36
C ILE A 87 -14.95 -3.18 -2.88
N ALA A 88 -15.17 -3.16 -4.20
CA ALA A 88 -16.41 -3.67 -4.80
C ALA A 88 -16.66 -5.16 -4.45
N SER A 89 -15.63 -6.00 -4.50
CA SER A 89 -15.75 -7.43 -4.19
C SER A 89 -15.84 -7.70 -2.69
N PHE A 90 -14.93 -7.14 -1.88
CA PHE A 90 -14.84 -7.47 -0.46
C PHE A 90 -15.91 -6.79 0.38
N ALA A 91 -16.20 -5.51 0.14
CA ALA A 91 -17.24 -4.81 0.90
C ALA A 91 -18.63 -5.11 0.33
N TYR A 92 -18.80 -5.03 -0.99
CA TYR A 92 -20.13 -5.07 -1.63
C TYR A 92 -20.48 -6.40 -2.29
N GLY A 93 -19.56 -7.37 -2.36
CA GLY A 93 -19.83 -8.67 -2.97
C GLY A 93 -20.01 -8.62 -4.49
N LYS A 94 -19.64 -7.51 -5.13
CA LYS A 94 -19.78 -7.33 -6.58
C LYS A 94 -18.81 -8.24 -7.34
N PRO A 95 -19.17 -8.69 -8.56
CA PRO A 95 -18.40 -9.66 -9.32
C PRO A 95 -17.18 -9.03 -10.02
N HIS A 96 -16.28 -8.41 -9.25
CA HIS A 96 -15.02 -7.84 -9.74
C HIS A 96 -13.82 -8.61 -9.18
N PRO A 97 -12.92 -9.14 -10.02
CA PRO A 97 -11.74 -9.85 -9.54
C PRO A 97 -10.68 -8.90 -8.99
N ALA A 98 -10.40 -8.98 -7.69
CA ALA A 98 -9.37 -8.20 -7.00
C ALA A 98 -7.98 -8.85 -7.14
N ILE A 99 -7.31 -8.60 -8.28
CA ILE A 99 -6.04 -9.26 -8.64
C ILE A 99 -4.83 -8.35 -8.33
N ASP A 100 -4.16 -8.59 -7.20
CA ASP A 100 -2.88 -7.96 -6.84
C ASP A 100 -1.69 -8.68 -7.49
N THR A 101 -0.46 -8.19 -7.29
CA THR A 101 0.74 -8.81 -7.85
C THR A 101 0.97 -10.25 -7.38
N ASN A 102 0.51 -10.61 -6.18
CA ASN A 102 0.64 -11.96 -5.64
C ASN A 102 -0.36 -12.92 -6.30
N VAL A 103 -1.62 -12.51 -6.42
CA VAL A 103 -2.67 -13.26 -7.13
C VAL A 103 -2.31 -13.40 -8.61
N ARG A 104 -1.68 -12.39 -9.22
CA ARG A 104 -1.16 -12.52 -10.61
C ARG A 104 -0.21 -13.69 -10.76
N ARG A 105 0.72 -13.87 -9.81
CA ARG A 105 1.66 -14.99 -9.79
C ARG A 105 0.93 -16.33 -9.63
N VAL A 106 -0.05 -16.42 -8.72
CA VAL A 106 -0.84 -17.63 -8.53
C VAL A 106 -1.55 -18.02 -9.82
N LEU A 107 -2.31 -17.11 -10.41
CA LEU A 107 -3.07 -17.37 -11.64
C LEU A 107 -2.14 -17.69 -12.82
N SER A 108 -0.99 -17.01 -12.94
CA SER A 108 0.00 -17.31 -13.99
C SER A 108 0.55 -18.73 -13.84
N ARG A 109 0.90 -19.15 -12.63
CA ARG A 109 1.45 -20.47 -12.36
C ARG A 109 0.40 -21.57 -12.53
N VAL A 110 -0.78 -21.39 -11.96
CA VAL A 110 -1.85 -22.39 -12.02
C VAL A 110 -2.33 -22.59 -13.45
N LEU A 111 -2.64 -21.50 -14.18
CA LEU A 111 -3.28 -21.57 -15.50
C LEU A 111 -2.29 -21.74 -16.66
N PHE A 112 -1.05 -21.28 -16.52
CA PHE A 112 -0.08 -21.25 -17.62
C PHE A 112 1.23 -21.96 -17.32
N GLY A 113 1.47 -22.38 -16.08
CA GLY A 113 2.75 -22.98 -15.70
C GLY A 113 3.92 -22.00 -15.83
N ARG A 114 3.69 -20.70 -15.70
CA ARG A 114 4.68 -19.62 -15.82
C ARG A 114 4.64 -18.71 -14.60
N ASP A 115 5.77 -18.11 -14.22
CA ASP A 115 5.83 -17.15 -13.12
C ASP A 115 5.04 -15.87 -13.41
N SER A 116 4.96 -15.47 -14.68
CA SER A 116 4.17 -14.33 -15.14
C SER A 116 3.69 -14.52 -16.58
N VAL A 117 2.58 -13.85 -16.89
CA VAL A 117 2.07 -13.62 -18.24
C VAL A 117 1.63 -12.16 -18.36
N SER A 118 1.36 -11.68 -19.58
CA SER A 118 0.91 -10.30 -19.77
C SER A 118 -0.41 -10.03 -19.04
N ALA A 119 -0.62 -8.79 -18.60
CA ALA A 119 -1.83 -8.40 -17.87
C ALA A 119 -3.11 -8.65 -18.71
N ALA A 120 -3.04 -8.47 -20.02
CA ALA A 120 -4.15 -8.72 -20.94
C ALA A 120 -4.53 -10.22 -21.01
N VAL A 121 -3.54 -11.11 -21.14
CA VAL A 121 -3.75 -12.56 -21.15
C VAL A 121 -4.33 -13.01 -19.81
N LEU A 122 -3.74 -12.54 -18.71
CA LEU A 122 -4.19 -12.91 -17.38
C LEU A 122 -5.63 -12.47 -17.11
N ARG A 123 -6.00 -11.25 -17.53
CA ARG A 123 -7.37 -10.72 -17.38
C ARG A 123 -8.38 -11.60 -18.11
N ARG A 124 -8.11 -11.99 -19.37
CA ARG A 124 -8.99 -12.88 -20.14
C ARG A 124 -9.13 -14.26 -19.49
N ALA A 125 -8.02 -14.81 -18.99
CA ALA A 125 -8.03 -16.11 -18.33
C ALA A 125 -8.76 -16.09 -16.99
N ALA A 126 -8.51 -15.06 -16.18
CA ALA A 126 -9.20 -14.86 -14.91
C ALA A 126 -10.71 -14.77 -15.12
N ALA A 127 -11.19 -14.04 -16.13
CA ALA A 127 -12.61 -13.92 -16.44
C ALA A 127 -13.29 -15.28 -16.72
N ARG A 128 -12.57 -16.25 -17.29
CA ARG A 128 -13.11 -17.59 -17.59
C ARG A 128 -13.26 -18.49 -16.37
N VAL A 129 -12.45 -18.26 -15.33
CA VAL A 129 -12.43 -19.09 -14.11
C VAL A 129 -13.04 -18.37 -12.90
N PHE A 130 -13.45 -17.11 -13.09
CA PHE A 130 -13.94 -16.25 -12.01
C PHE A 130 -15.37 -16.64 -11.62
N PRO A 131 -15.59 -17.10 -10.37
CA PRO A 131 -16.92 -17.47 -9.93
C PRO A 131 -17.66 -16.22 -9.45
N ALA A 132 -18.42 -15.58 -10.34
CA ALA A 132 -19.10 -14.30 -10.06
C ALA A 132 -19.93 -14.35 -8.76
N ARG A 133 -20.67 -15.45 -8.51
CA ARG A 133 -21.48 -15.66 -7.28
C ARG A 133 -20.65 -15.86 -6.00
N ALA A 134 -19.36 -16.21 -6.14
CA ALA A 134 -18.44 -16.45 -5.02
C ALA A 134 -17.23 -15.50 -5.07
N ALA A 135 -17.36 -14.34 -5.72
CA ALA A 135 -16.28 -13.39 -6.00
C ALA A 135 -15.41 -13.08 -4.77
N ARG A 136 -16.06 -12.72 -3.65
CA ARG A 136 -15.40 -12.41 -2.38
C ARG A 136 -14.54 -13.57 -1.88
N ARG A 137 -15.14 -14.76 -1.78
CA ARG A 137 -14.49 -15.98 -1.27
C ARG A 137 -13.33 -16.40 -2.16
N TRP A 138 -13.52 -16.35 -3.47
CA TRP A 138 -12.48 -16.69 -4.45
C TRP A 138 -11.29 -15.74 -4.38
N CYS A 139 -11.53 -14.43 -4.31
CA CYS A 139 -10.45 -13.44 -4.19
C CYS A 139 -9.66 -13.60 -2.89
N GLN A 140 -10.32 -13.83 -1.74
CA GLN A 140 -9.62 -14.05 -0.47
C GLN A 140 -8.82 -15.37 -0.48
N ALA A 141 -9.42 -16.46 -0.96
CA ALA A 141 -8.72 -17.75 -1.06
C ALA A 141 -7.46 -17.66 -1.93
N LEU A 142 -7.51 -16.92 -3.04
CA LEU A 142 -6.32 -16.69 -3.87
C LEU A 142 -5.25 -15.86 -3.16
N MET A 143 -5.63 -14.90 -2.31
CA MET A 143 -4.67 -14.15 -1.49
C MET A 143 -3.99 -15.06 -0.45
N ASP A 144 -4.75 -15.93 0.20
CA ASP A 144 -4.21 -16.91 1.16
C ASP A 144 -3.29 -17.91 0.47
N VAL A 145 -3.69 -18.46 -0.68
CA VAL A 145 -2.83 -19.32 -1.50
C VAL A 145 -1.54 -18.58 -1.87
N ALA A 146 -1.62 -17.31 -2.26
CA ALA A 146 -0.45 -16.55 -2.65
C ALA A 146 0.50 -16.25 -1.49
N ALA A 147 -0.04 -16.06 -0.28
CA ALA A 147 0.70 -15.73 0.93
C ALA A 147 1.31 -16.96 1.60
N LEU A 148 0.57 -18.07 1.68
CA LEU A 148 0.93 -19.27 2.44
C LEU A 148 1.70 -20.30 1.60
N HIS A 149 1.31 -20.49 0.34
CA HIS A 149 1.85 -21.56 -0.52
C HIS A 149 2.65 -20.99 -1.70
N CYS A 150 1.99 -20.23 -2.57
CA CYS A 150 2.53 -19.84 -3.87
C CYS A 150 3.32 -18.52 -3.80
N ARG A 151 4.35 -18.50 -2.95
CA ARG A 151 5.33 -17.40 -2.80
C ARG A 151 6.37 -17.46 -3.94
N SER A 152 7.34 -16.54 -3.97
CA SER A 152 8.43 -16.56 -4.97
C SER A 152 9.11 -17.93 -5.05
N SER A 153 9.50 -18.46 -3.90
CA SER A 153 9.84 -19.87 -3.69
C SER A 153 8.59 -20.58 -3.15
N PRO A 154 7.86 -21.33 -3.99
CA PRO A 154 6.59 -21.91 -3.61
C PRO A 154 6.78 -23.07 -2.62
N ARG A 155 5.82 -23.22 -1.70
CA ARG A 155 5.62 -24.41 -0.87
C ARG A 155 4.39 -25.13 -1.43
N CYS A 156 4.62 -26.06 -2.35
CA CYS A 156 3.55 -26.74 -3.09
C CYS A 156 2.79 -27.76 -2.23
N GLU A 157 3.45 -28.32 -1.22
CA GLU A 157 2.83 -29.23 -0.25
C GLU A 157 1.63 -28.54 0.44
N GLY A 158 0.51 -29.26 0.52
CA GLY A 158 -0.74 -28.76 1.09
C GLY A 158 -1.42 -27.64 0.29
N CYS A 159 -0.91 -27.23 -0.88
CA CYS A 159 -1.54 -26.19 -1.68
C CYS A 159 -2.86 -26.70 -2.28
N PRO A 160 -4.01 -26.02 -2.07
CA PRO A 160 -5.31 -26.50 -2.55
C PRO A 160 -5.41 -26.52 -4.08
N ALA A 161 -4.54 -25.80 -4.79
CA ALA A 161 -4.50 -25.80 -6.25
C ALA A 161 -3.56 -26.87 -6.84
N LEU A 162 -2.92 -27.70 -6.02
CA LEU A 162 -1.82 -28.58 -6.42
C LEU A 162 -2.19 -29.47 -7.62
N MET A 163 -3.33 -30.15 -7.55
CA MET A 163 -3.78 -31.12 -8.57
C MET A 163 -4.05 -30.49 -9.93
N THR A 164 -4.45 -29.22 -9.96
CA THR A 164 -4.78 -28.49 -11.20
C THR A 164 -3.66 -27.52 -11.62
N CYS A 165 -2.56 -27.43 -10.87
CA CYS A 165 -1.54 -26.42 -11.07
C CYS A 165 -0.52 -26.85 -12.13
N ARG A 166 -0.50 -26.17 -13.28
CA ARG A 166 0.46 -26.43 -14.37
C ARG A 166 1.92 -26.12 -14.00
N PHE A 167 2.16 -25.38 -12.93
CA PHE A 167 3.52 -25.08 -12.45
C PHE A 167 4.06 -26.11 -11.47
N ALA A 168 3.20 -26.79 -10.71
CA ALA A 168 3.63 -27.69 -9.63
C ALA A 168 4.58 -28.81 -10.08
N PRO A 169 4.37 -29.49 -11.24
CA PRO A 169 5.30 -30.51 -11.72
C PRO A 169 6.73 -29.99 -11.92
N LYS A 170 6.90 -28.70 -12.25
CA LYS A 170 8.22 -28.08 -12.43
C LYS A 170 8.96 -27.91 -11.11
N VAL A 171 8.22 -27.71 -10.01
CA VAL A 171 8.80 -27.60 -8.66
C VAL A 171 9.22 -28.98 -8.17
N ALA A 172 8.38 -30.00 -8.37
CA ALA A 172 8.68 -31.39 -7.99
C ALA A 172 9.93 -31.92 -8.71
N ARG A 173 10.08 -31.61 -10.01
CA ARG A 173 11.26 -31.98 -10.81
C ARG A 173 12.54 -31.22 -10.42
N ALA A 174 12.46 -30.20 -9.57
CA ALA A 174 13.57 -29.30 -9.24
C ALA A 174 14.26 -29.57 -7.89
N LEU A 175 13.88 -30.62 -7.13
CA LEU A 175 14.50 -30.93 -5.83
C LEU A 175 15.78 -31.80 -5.96
N PRO A 176 16.90 -31.51 -5.25
CA PRO A 176 17.33 -30.23 -4.69
C PRO A 176 18.52 -29.67 -5.48
N ARG A 177 18.37 -28.48 -6.09
CA ARG A 177 19.55 -27.64 -6.33
C ARG A 177 20.00 -27.07 -4.99
N ARG A 178 21.29 -27.28 -4.64
CA ARG A 178 22.05 -26.50 -3.64
C ARG A 178 21.54 -25.05 -3.66
N PRO A 179 21.41 -24.37 -2.51
CA PRO A 179 21.00 -22.98 -2.49
C PRO A 179 21.95 -22.21 -3.41
N SER A 180 21.49 -21.88 -4.62
CA SER A 180 22.21 -21.00 -5.51
C SER A 180 22.13 -19.66 -4.80
N GLY A 181 23.19 -19.36 -4.06
CA GLY A 181 23.40 -18.09 -3.39
C GLY A 181 23.60 -16.99 -4.42
N SER A 182 22.61 -16.74 -5.27
CA SER A 182 22.41 -15.38 -5.73
C SER A 182 21.87 -14.65 -4.52
N ALA A 183 22.78 -14.01 -3.78
CA ALA A 183 22.43 -13.06 -2.76
C ALA A 183 21.36 -12.15 -3.37
N ALA A 184 20.12 -12.25 -2.87
CA ALA A 184 19.07 -11.34 -3.28
C ALA A 184 19.67 -9.93 -3.17
N PRO A 185 19.58 -9.09 -4.22
CA PRO A 185 20.28 -7.82 -4.26
C PRO A 185 20.05 -7.12 -2.92
N ARG A 186 21.16 -6.83 -2.20
CA ARG A 186 21.13 -6.24 -0.86
C ARG A 186 20.17 -5.06 -0.93
N LYS A 187 18.99 -5.21 -0.31
CA LYS A 187 18.01 -4.12 -0.28
C LYS A 187 18.73 -2.93 0.30
N ALA A 188 18.76 -1.82 -0.46
CA ALA A 188 19.40 -0.60 -0.01
C ALA A 188 18.93 -0.28 1.41
N ALA A 189 19.88 0.08 2.29
CA ALA A 189 19.60 0.35 3.69
C ALA A 189 18.48 1.39 3.79
N PHE A 190 17.50 1.14 4.67
CA PHE A 190 16.42 2.09 4.89
C PHE A 190 16.95 3.41 5.48
N ALA A 191 17.89 3.32 6.42
CA ALA A 191 18.59 4.47 6.99
C ALA A 191 19.36 5.23 5.89
N GLY A 192 19.26 6.56 5.91
CA GLY A 192 19.85 7.43 4.89
C GLY A 192 19.12 7.46 3.54
N SER A 193 18.00 6.73 3.38
CA SER A 193 17.16 6.81 2.18
C SER A 193 16.25 8.06 2.20
N PRO A 194 15.78 8.56 1.03
CA PRO A 194 14.78 9.63 0.99
C PRO A 194 13.52 9.32 1.80
N ARG A 195 13.11 8.04 1.83
CA ARG A 195 11.94 7.58 2.59
C ARG A 195 12.14 7.72 4.10
N PHE A 196 13.37 7.46 4.57
CA PHE A 196 13.74 7.63 5.97
C PHE A 196 13.66 9.10 6.39
N PHE A 197 14.32 10.00 5.66
CA PHE A 197 14.29 11.43 5.98
C PHE A 197 12.90 12.04 5.88
N ARG A 198 12.10 11.67 4.87
CA ARG A 198 10.68 12.08 4.79
C ARG A 198 9.88 11.63 6.00
N GLY A 199 10.09 10.39 6.46
CA GLY A 199 9.44 9.89 7.67
C GLY A 199 9.86 10.66 8.93
N ARG A 200 11.15 11.02 9.02
CA ARG A 200 11.72 11.79 10.12
C ARG A 200 11.18 13.23 10.17
N ILE A 201 11.13 13.93 9.04
CA ILE A 201 10.51 15.27 8.90
C ILE A 201 9.06 15.26 9.41
N ILE A 202 8.26 14.30 8.94
CA ILE A 202 6.85 14.20 9.35
C ILE A 202 6.73 13.89 10.84
N ARG A 203 7.61 13.06 11.40
CA ARG A 203 7.62 12.76 12.84
C ARG A 203 7.94 13.99 13.68
N ILE A 204 8.95 14.77 13.31
CA ILE A 204 9.31 16.02 14.00
C ILE A 204 8.13 16.98 14.00
N LEU A 205 7.57 17.27 12.81
CA LEU A 205 6.45 18.19 12.68
C LEU A 205 5.16 17.67 13.31
N SER A 206 5.03 16.35 13.50
CA SER A 206 3.90 15.78 14.21
C SER A 206 3.92 16.10 15.70
N GLY A 207 5.06 16.41 16.31
CA GLY A 207 5.17 16.76 17.72
C GLY A 207 4.96 18.25 18.04
N VAL A 208 4.88 19.10 17.02
CA VAL A 208 4.86 20.57 17.18
C VAL A 208 3.73 21.22 16.38
N GLY A 209 3.31 22.43 16.76
CA GLY A 209 2.33 23.19 15.99
C GLY A 209 2.92 23.77 14.71
N SER A 210 4.03 24.51 14.83
CA SER A 210 4.85 25.00 13.72
C SER A 210 6.28 25.22 14.21
N MET A 211 7.26 25.19 13.31
CA MET A 211 8.65 25.48 13.67
C MET A 211 9.38 26.26 12.58
N PRO A 212 10.50 26.95 12.89
CA PRO A 212 11.36 27.54 11.87
C PRO A 212 11.89 26.48 10.89
N VAL A 213 11.91 26.81 9.60
CA VAL A 213 12.44 25.90 8.56
C VAL A 213 13.90 25.51 8.84
N ALA A 214 14.74 26.46 9.25
CA ALA A 214 16.13 26.20 9.60
C ALA A 214 16.28 25.15 10.73
N ARG A 215 15.42 25.23 11.76
CA ARG A 215 15.39 24.27 12.86
C ARG A 215 14.98 22.88 12.36
N LEU A 216 13.96 22.78 11.52
CA LEU A 216 13.55 21.50 10.90
C LEU A 216 14.69 20.88 10.09
N LEU A 217 15.36 21.66 9.25
CA LEU A 217 16.48 21.17 8.43
C LEU A 217 17.65 20.67 9.27
N SER A 218 17.88 21.28 10.44
CA SER A 218 18.89 20.82 11.40
C SER A 218 18.47 19.52 12.07
N GLU A 219 17.28 19.47 12.69
CA GLU A 219 16.80 18.30 13.44
C GLU A 219 16.52 17.07 12.56
N ALA A 220 16.16 17.29 11.29
CA ALA A 220 15.91 16.22 10.34
C ALA A 220 17.19 15.47 9.94
N LYS A 221 18.37 16.06 10.14
CA LYS A 221 19.66 15.36 9.95
C LYS A 221 19.77 14.23 10.97
N ASP A 222 20.42 13.13 10.58
CA ASP A 222 20.70 11.99 11.45
C ASP A 222 22.20 11.85 11.77
N GLY A 223 22.99 12.90 11.48
CA GLY A 223 24.44 12.90 11.64
C GLY A 223 25.20 12.12 10.56
N SER A 224 24.51 11.41 9.66
CA SER A 224 25.17 10.65 8.61
C SER A 224 25.60 11.56 7.44
N PRO A 225 26.65 11.19 6.67
CA PRO A 225 27.01 11.90 5.43
C PRO A 225 25.88 11.94 4.40
N LYS A 226 24.87 11.07 4.53
CA LYS A 226 23.69 11.00 3.64
C LYS A 226 22.64 12.06 3.97
N ALA A 227 22.78 12.78 5.10
CA ALA A 227 21.90 13.84 5.59
C ALA A 227 22.31 15.24 5.11
N GLU A 228 22.68 15.36 3.84
CA GLU A 228 23.07 16.64 3.25
C GLU A 228 21.91 17.65 3.29
N GLY A 229 22.19 18.89 3.67
CA GLY A 229 21.18 19.93 3.90
C GLY A 229 20.32 20.21 2.66
N ALA A 230 20.94 20.27 1.48
CA ALA A 230 20.25 20.49 0.20
C ALA A 230 19.24 19.37 -0.11
N ARG A 231 19.61 18.12 0.19
CA ARG A 231 18.74 16.95 -0.01
C ARG A 231 17.53 17.00 0.91
N ILE A 232 17.72 17.31 2.19
CA ILE A 232 16.62 17.44 3.15
C ILE A 232 15.69 18.60 2.75
N ALA A 233 16.23 19.73 2.31
CA ALA A 233 15.44 20.86 1.83
C ALA A 233 14.58 20.48 0.62
N SER A 234 15.15 19.76 -0.36
CA SER A 234 14.39 19.23 -1.51
C SER A 234 13.24 18.32 -1.07
N LEU A 235 13.45 17.46 -0.07
CA LEU A 235 12.39 16.60 0.48
C LEU A 235 11.30 17.40 1.20
N VAL A 236 11.64 18.48 1.89
CA VAL A 236 10.65 19.40 2.50
C VAL A 236 9.79 20.02 1.40
N ASP A 237 10.39 20.45 0.29
CA ASP A 237 9.66 21.00 -0.85
C ASP A 237 8.79 19.95 -1.57
N ASP A 238 9.25 18.71 -1.71
CA ASP A 238 8.43 17.60 -2.21
C ASP A 238 7.19 17.40 -1.33
N LEU A 239 7.38 17.31 -0.01
CA LEU A 239 6.28 17.13 0.93
C LEU A 239 5.31 18.32 0.91
N ARG A 240 5.80 19.54 0.71
CA ARG A 240 4.97 20.73 0.50
C ARG A 240 4.17 20.63 -0.80
N ARG A 241 4.80 20.26 -1.92
CA ARG A 241 4.14 20.08 -3.23
C ARG A 241 3.05 19.02 -3.18
N GLU A 242 3.27 17.93 -2.45
CA GLU A 242 2.27 16.90 -2.23
C GLU A 242 1.08 17.41 -1.39
N GLY A 243 1.29 18.47 -0.60
CA GLY A 243 0.32 19.03 0.33
C GLY A 243 0.35 18.37 1.72
N LEU A 244 1.44 17.69 2.07
CA LEU A 244 1.68 17.16 3.42
C LEU A 244 2.16 18.25 4.39
N LEU A 245 2.80 19.31 3.88
CA LEU A 245 3.31 20.44 4.67
C LEU A 245 2.75 21.76 4.15
N ARG A 246 2.65 22.76 5.03
CA ARG A 246 2.57 24.17 4.67
C ARG A 246 3.84 24.89 5.07
N ILE A 247 4.24 25.88 4.27
CA ILE A 247 5.38 26.75 4.55
C ILE A 247 4.93 28.20 4.37
N ASP A 248 5.12 29.00 5.41
CA ASP A 248 5.04 30.46 5.32
C ASP A 248 6.44 30.98 4.99
N ARG A 249 6.62 31.48 3.77
CA ARG A 249 7.91 31.99 3.27
C ARG A 249 8.31 33.31 3.94
N ARG A 250 7.35 34.15 4.33
CA ARG A 250 7.62 35.44 4.98
C ARG A 250 8.13 35.21 6.41
N ARG A 251 7.44 34.35 7.16
CA ARG A 251 7.82 34.01 8.55
C ARG A 251 8.86 32.88 8.65
N ARG A 252 9.22 32.25 7.52
CA ARG A 252 10.12 31.08 7.44
C ARG A 252 9.70 29.94 8.37
N ARG A 253 8.39 29.67 8.48
CA ARG A 253 7.83 28.61 9.35
C ARG A 253 7.20 27.48 8.53
N VAL A 254 7.23 26.28 9.08
CA VAL A 254 6.69 25.05 8.48
C VAL A 254 5.84 24.28 9.50
N TRP A 255 4.74 23.68 9.03
CA TRP A 255 3.82 22.88 9.85
C TRP A 255 3.07 21.80 9.05
N LEU A 256 2.44 20.86 9.77
CA LEU A 256 1.44 19.96 9.22
C LEU A 256 0.06 20.65 9.18
N PRO A 257 -0.60 20.72 8.00
CA PRO A 257 -1.91 21.35 7.84
C PRO A 257 -3.03 20.72 8.68
#